data_AF-A0A7V9D5M2-F1
#
_entry.id   AF-A0A7V9D5M2-F1
#
_cell.length_a   1.000
_cell.length_b   1.000
_cell.length_c   1.000
_cell.angle_alpha   90.00
_cell.angle_beta   90.00
_cell.angle_gamma   90.00
#
_symmetry.space_group_name_H-M   'P 1'
#
loop_
_entity.id
_entity.type
_entity.pdbx_description
1 polymer ?
#
loop_
_entity_poly.entity_id
_entity_poly.type
_entity_poly.pdbx_seq_one_letter_code
_entity_poly.pdbx_strand_id
1 'polypeptide(L)'
;MNTKLLGIFMQEHLGVLIVNRRLAGRCRGSNPSGPLGGFLAVLGDELEDERVALEEAMRSQGVRPTRLKNALLASSEKLARLKLNGTLFSYSDLSRVYELHGLCLLTQHRIFLWQTLAVLPNTRVRAERMEARARQQLVVLDEHRAAAAALLTEPA
;
A
#
# COMPACT_ATOMS: atom_id res chain seq x y z
N MET A 1 -13.50 4.06 24.95
CA MET A 1 -12.85 3.55 23.71
C MET A 1 -11.98 2.36 24.06
N ASN A 2 -12.03 1.25 23.32
CA ASN A 2 -11.26 0.05 23.63
C ASN A 2 -9.84 0.15 23.04
N THR A 3 -8.90 0.70 23.80
CA THR A 3 -7.51 0.95 23.39
C THR A 3 -6.78 -0.32 22.92
N LYS A 4 -7.15 -1.49 23.47
CA LYS A 4 -6.58 -2.79 23.04
C LYS A 4 -7.01 -3.12 21.60
N LEU A 5 -8.29 -2.98 21.27
CA LEU A 5 -8.79 -3.22 19.91
C LEU A 5 -8.24 -2.19 18.92
N LEU A 6 -8.16 -0.92 19.31
CA LEU A 6 -7.54 0.11 18.47
C LEU A 6 -6.06 -0.17 18.20
N GLY A 7 -5.33 -0.65 19.23
CA GLY A 7 -3.93 -1.05 19.07
C GLY A 7 -3.75 -2.23 18.12
N ILE A 8 -4.61 -3.25 18.18
CA ILE A 8 -4.62 -4.36 17.22
C ILE A 8 -4.87 -3.84 15.81
N PHE A 9 -5.92 -3.04 15.64
CA PHE A 9 -6.28 -2.43 14.36
C PHE A 9 -5.10 -1.65 13.75
N MET A 10 -4.50 -0.71 14.49
CA MET A 10 -3.37 0.07 14.00
C MET A 10 -2.15 -0.81 13.66
N GLN A 11 -1.88 -1.84 14.45
CA GLN A 11 -0.77 -2.76 14.24
C GLN A 11 -0.94 -3.58 12.95
N GLU A 12 -2.14 -4.09 12.69
CA GLU A 12 -2.46 -4.80 11.45
C GLU A 12 -2.28 -3.91 10.22
N HIS A 13 -2.77 -2.66 10.30
CA HIS A 13 -2.67 -1.69 9.20
C HIS A 13 -1.23 -1.21 8.97
N LEU A 14 -0.39 -1.19 10.01
CA LEU A 14 1.05 -0.95 9.85
C LEU A 14 1.71 -2.08 9.04
N GLY A 15 1.28 -3.34 9.24
CA GLY A 15 1.67 -4.46 8.37
C GLY A 15 1.26 -4.26 6.91
N VAL A 16 0.04 -3.76 6.69
CA VAL A 16 -0.47 -3.48 5.34
C VAL A 16 0.33 -2.38 4.63
N LEU A 17 0.68 -1.29 5.33
CA LEU A 17 1.54 -0.23 4.76
C LEU A 17 2.91 -0.76 4.32
N ILE A 18 3.53 -1.63 5.13
CA ILE A 18 4.81 -2.28 4.79
C ILE A 18 4.67 -3.14 3.53
N VAL A 19 3.60 -3.92 3.44
CA VAL A 19 3.30 -4.74 2.24
C VAL A 19 3.10 -3.87 1.01
N ASN A 20 2.34 -2.77 1.13
CA ASN A 20 2.10 -1.84 0.04
C ASN A 20 3.40 -1.22 -0.48
N ARG A 21 4.24 -0.69 0.41
CA ARG A 21 5.55 -0.10 0.04
C ARG A 21 6.44 -1.12 -0.67
N ARG A 22 6.48 -2.37 -0.19
CA ARG A 22 7.25 -3.44 -0.84
C ARG A 22 6.72 -3.78 -2.23
N LEU A 23 5.40 -3.79 -2.42
CA LEU A 23 4.78 -4.03 -3.72
C LEU A 23 5.08 -2.88 -4.69
N ALA A 24 4.96 -1.63 -4.24
CA ALA A 24 5.28 -0.44 -5.03
C ALA A 24 6.74 -0.44 -5.48
N GLY A 25 7.67 -0.73 -4.56
CA GLY A 25 9.10 -0.83 -4.89
C GLY A 25 9.43 -1.95 -5.88
N ARG A 26 8.76 -3.10 -5.77
CA ARG A 26 8.90 -4.21 -6.74
C ARG A 26 8.37 -3.81 -8.12
N CYS A 27 7.15 -3.26 -8.17
CA CYS A 27 6.53 -2.82 -9.40
C CYS A 27 7.40 -1.76 -10.10
N ARG A 28 7.96 -0.82 -9.34
CA ARG A 28 8.92 0.16 -9.85
C ARG A 28 10.19 -0.48 -10.39
N GLY A 29 10.74 -1.49 -9.70
CA GLY A 29 11.95 -2.19 -10.13
C GLY A 29 11.81 -2.81 -11.53
N SER A 30 10.60 -3.26 -11.88
CA SER A 30 10.29 -3.79 -13.21
C SER A 30 9.76 -2.75 -14.21
N ASN A 31 9.42 -1.54 -13.73
CA ASN A 31 8.94 -0.41 -14.53
C ASN A 31 9.70 0.87 -14.14
N PRO A 32 11.04 0.93 -14.33
CA PRO A 32 11.86 2.00 -13.76
C PRO A 32 11.70 3.36 -14.48
N SER A 33 11.21 3.35 -15.72
CA SER A 33 11.15 4.51 -16.60
C SER A 33 9.71 4.92 -16.92
N GLY A 34 9.56 6.14 -17.43
CA GLY A 34 8.28 6.68 -17.86
C GLY A 34 7.35 7.08 -16.72
N PRO A 35 6.09 7.45 -17.04
CA PRO A 35 5.14 7.99 -16.07
C PRO A 35 4.87 7.06 -14.89
N LEU A 36 4.69 5.76 -15.14
CA LEU A 36 4.44 4.77 -14.08
C LEU A 36 5.63 4.67 -13.11
N GLY A 37 6.86 4.59 -13.63
CA GLY A 37 8.06 4.49 -12.78
C GLY A 37 8.28 5.73 -11.91
N GLY A 38 8.03 6.91 -12.47
CA GLY A 38 8.07 8.18 -11.73
C GLY A 38 7.01 8.23 -10.63
N PHE A 39 5.76 7.88 -10.95
CA PHE A 39 4.68 7.82 -9.97
C PHE A 39 4.97 6.82 -8.84
N LEU A 40 5.43 5.60 -9.17
CA LEU A 40 5.74 4.59 -8.16
C LEU A 40 6.91 4.97 -7.24
N ALA A 41 7.84 5.82 -7.71
CA ALA A 41 8.90 6.37 -6.87
C ALA A 41 8.30 7.30 -5.81
N VAL A 42 7.48 8.27 -6.24
CA VAL A 42 6.79 9.20 -5.35
C VAL A 42 5.88 8.45 -4.37
N LEU A 43 5.09 7.50 -4.86
CA LEU A 43 4.23 6.65 -4.03
C LEU A 43 5.03 5.92 -2.94
N GLY A 44 6.23 5.43 -3.26
CA GLY A 44 7.10 4.74 -2.32
C GLY A 44 7.55 5.62 -1.15
N ASP A 45 7.84 6.89 -1.42
CA ASP A 45 8.21 7.89 -0.40
C ASP A 45 6.99 8.29 0.43
N GLU A 46 5.84 8.54 -0.22
CA GLU A 46 4.59 8.88 0.46
C GLU A 46 4.07 7.75 1.37
N LEU A 47 4.30 6.48 1.00
CA LEU A 47 3.97 5.33 1.84
C LEU A 47 4.87 5.24 3.08
N GLU A 48 6.12 5.70 2.99
CA GLU A 48 7.00 5.79 4.15
C GLU A 48 6.57 6.91 5.09
N ASP A 49 6.17 8.07 4.56
CA ASP A 49 5.55 9.15 5.33
C ASP A 49 4.30 8.65 6.07
N GLU A 50 3.42 7.90 5.40
CA GLU A 50 2.22 7.33 6.01
C GLU A 50 2.54 6.31 7.10
N ARG A 51 3.59 5.50 6.91
CA ARG A 51 4.08 4.57 7.95
C ARG A 51 4.49 5.34 9.21
N VAL A 52 5.26 6.40 9.05
CA VAL A 52 5.69 7.25 10.17
C VAL A 52 4.49 7.92 10.84
N ALA A 53 3.56 8.46 10.05
CA ALA A 53 2.32 9.07 10.54
C ALA A 53 1.46 8.09 11.35
N LEU A 54 1.36 6.83 10.92
CA LEU A 54 0.63 5.80 11.67
C LEU A 54 1.33 5.44 12.97
N GLU A 55 2.67 5.34 12.98
CA GLU A 55 3.42 5.11 14.22
C GLU A 55 3.27 6.26 15.22
N GLU A 56 3.23 7.51 14.76
CA GLU A 56 2.92 8.67 15.60
C GLU A 56 1.51 8.60 16.18
N ALA A 57 0.52 8.24 15.35
CA ALA A 57 -0.85 8.02 15.80
C ALA A 57 -0.91 6.93 16.88
N MET A 58 -0.22 5.81 16.69
CA MET A 58 -0.11 4.74 17.69
C MET A 58 0.46 5.26 19.02
N ARG A 59 1.58 6.00 18.98
CA ARG A 59 2.20 6.58 20.19
C ARG A 59 1.24 7.53 20.92
N SER A 60 0.49 8.35 20.18
CA SER A 60 -0.50 9.27 20.77
C SER A 60 -1.65 8.57 21.50
N GLN A 61 -1.92 7.29 21.15
CA GLN A 61 -2.94 6.45 21.77
C GLN A 61 -2.36 5.48 22.82
N GLY A 62 -1.09 5.64 23.19
CA GLY A 62 -0.40 4.75 24.13
C GLY A 62 -0.09 3.35 23.58
N VAL A 63 -0.18 3.16 22.26
CA VAL A 63 0.11 1.88 21.58
C VAL A 63 1.58 1.87 21.17
N ARG A 64 2.33 0.85 21.58
CA ARG A 64 3.73 0.65 21.16
C ARG A 64 3.77 -0.12 19.83
N PRO A 65 4.43 0.41 18.78
CA PRO A 65 4.60 -0.33 17.53
C PRO A 65 5.45 -1.59 17.76
N THR A 66 4.88 -2.77 17.51
CA THR A 66 5.61 -4.04 17.69
C THR A 66 6.22 -4.49 16.36
N ARG A 67 7.53 -4.25 16.16
CA ARG A 67 8.21 -4.54 14.87
C ARG A 67 8.18 -6.02 14.47
N LEU A 68 8.23 -6.93 15.43
CA LEU A 68 8.41 -8.37 15.18
C LEU A 68 7.16 -9.06 14.60
N LYS A 69 5.95 -8.67 15.02
CA LYS A 69 4.69 -9.23 14.49
C LYS A 69 4.39 -8.75 13.07
N ASN A 70 4.79 -7.52 12.73
CA ASN A 70 4.54 -6.96 11.39
C ASN A 70 5.39 -7.59 10.30
N ALA A 71 6.64 -7.91 10.61
CA ALA A 71 7.52 -8.62 9.70
C ALA A 71 6.96 -10.02 9.38
N LEU A 72 6.51 -10.74 10.41
CA LEU A 72 5.93 -12.09 10.28
C LEU A 72 4.64 -12.11 9.43
N LEU A 73 3.73 -11.15 9.63
CA LEU A 73 2.50 -11.02 8.81
C LEU A 73 2.76 -10.57 7.37
N ALA A 74 3.81 -9.78 7.14
CA ALA A 74 4.22 -9.38 5.78
C ALA A 74 4.99 -10.49 5.04
N SER A 75 5.55 -11.48 5.75
CA SER A 75 6.46 -12.48 5.19
C SER A 75 5.84 -13.86 4.92
N SER A 76 4.74 -14.26 5.55
CA SER A 76 4.20 -15.61 5.37
C SER A 76 3.14 -15.67 4.26
N GLU A 77 3.53 -16.28 3.14
CA GLU A 77 2.69 -16.95 2.12
C GLU A 77 1.80 -16.10 1.17
N LYS A 78 1.18 -14.98 1.55
CA LYS A 78 0.20 -14.31 0.66
C LYS A 78 0.81 -13.51 -0.50
N LEU A 79 1.97 -12.88 -0.29
CA LEU A 79 2.72 -12.20 -1.38
C LEU A 79 3.47 -13.17 -2.30
N ALA A 80 3.70 -14.40 -1.86
CA ALA A 80 4.35 -15.44 -2.66
C ALA A 80 3.40 -16.00 -3.74
N ARG A 81 2.09 -16.05 -3.48
CA ARG A 81 1.07 -16.55 -4.44
C ARG A 81 0.63 -15.52 -5.49
N LEU A 82 0.71 -14.22 -5.22
CA LEU A 82 0.61 -13.18 -6.27
C LEU A 82 1.77 -13.25 -7.28
N LYS A 83 2.78 -14.09 -7.01
CA LYS A 83 4.04 -14.16 -7.74
C LYS A 83 4.26 -15.46 -8.55
N LEU A 84 3.24 -16.28 -8.79
CA LEU A 84 3.43 -17.58 -9.45
C LEU A 84 2.57 -17.76 -10.71
N ASN A 85 2.76 -16.90 -11.71
CA ASN A 85 2.43 -17.22 -13.10
C ASN A 85 3.57 -17.98 -13.79
N GLY A 86 4.16 -18.99 -13.13
CA GLY A 86 4.99 -20.01 -13.79
C GLY A 86 6.31 -19.59 -14.47
N THR A 87 6.61 -18.31 -14.66
CA THR A 87 7.84 -17.87 -15.34
C THR A 87 8.83 -17.31 -14.33
N LEU A 88 9.67 -18.19 -13.78
CA LEU A 88 10.77 -17.83 -12.86
C LEU A 88 11.85 -16.91 -13.50
N PHE A 89 11.67 -16.43 -14.74
CA PHE A 89 12.71 -15.78 -15.54
C PHE A 89 12.38 -14.41 -16.15
N SER A 90 11.12 -13.94 -16.21
CA SER A 90 10.83 -12.59 -16.74
C SER A 90 9.55 -11.96 -16.17
N TYR A 91 9.58 -10.62 -16.03
CA TYR A 91 8.40 -9.81 -15.71
C TYR A 91 7.52 -9.70 -16.95
N SER A 92 6.22 -9.96 -16.83
CA SER A 92 5.27 -9.88 -17.95
C SER A 92 4.25 -8.76 -17.75
N ASP A 93 3.56 -8.38 -18.82
CA ASP A 93 2.44 -7.42 -18.73
C ASP A 93 1.34 -7.92 -17.79
N LEU A 94 1.14 -9.24 -17.71
CA LEU A 94 0.23 -9.84 -16.74
C LEU A 94 0.71 -9.64 -15.28
N SER A 95 2.02 -9.72 -15.02
CA SER A 95 2.58 -9.35 -13.71
C SER A 95 2.31 -7.89 -13.38
N ARG A 96 2.50 -6.97 -14.34
CA ARG A 96 2.22 -5.55 -14.17
C ARG A 96 0.76 -5.31 -13.77
N VAL A 97 -0.19 -5.94 -14.46
CA VAL A 97 -1.62 -5.84 -14.16
C VAL A 97 -1.93 -6.30 -12.74
N TYR A 98 -1.45 -7.47 -12.32
CA TYR A 98 -1.72 -7.96 -10.97
C TYR A 98 -1.07 -7.13 -9.86
N GLU A 99 0.13 -6.60 -10.08
CA GLU A 99 0.77 -5.71 -9.12
C GLU A 99 0.00 -4.38 -8.99
N LEU A 100 -0.48 -3.80 -10.10
CA LEU A 100 -1.32 -2.61 -10.08
C LEU A 100 -2.68 -2.87 -9.39
N HIS A 101 -3.30 -4.04 -9.61
CA HIS A 101 -4.51 -4.46 -8.86
C HIS A 101 -4.26 -4.48 -7.36
N GLY A 102 -3.13 -5.08 -6.95
CA GLY A 102 -2.72 -5.11 -5.55
C GLY A 102 -2.50 -3.71 -4.97
N LEU A 103 -1.85 -2.82 -5.72
CA LEU A 103 -1.63 -1.43 -5.29
C LEU A 103 -2.94 -0.65 -5.15
N CYS A 104 -3.91 -0.81 -6.07
CA CYS A 104 -5.24 -0.21 -5.93
C CYS A 104 -5.95 -0.72 -4.68
N LEU A 105 -5.99 -2.04 -4.46
CA LEU A 105 -6.63 -2.66 -3.30
C LEU A 105 -6.03 -2.14 -1.97
N LEU A 106 -4.69 -2.15 -1.86
CA LEU A 106 -4.00 -1.71 -0.65
C LEU A 106 -4.15 -0.20 -0.43
N THR A 107 -4.26 0.59 -1.49
CA THR A 107 -4.54 2.04 -1.39
C THR A 107 -5.96 2.32 -0.96
N GLN A 108 -6.96 1.58 -1.48
CA GLN A 108 -8.33 1.66 -0.98
C GLN A 108 -8.41 1.27 0.50
N HIS A 109 -7.67 0.26 0.93
CA HIS A 109 -7.59 -0.11 2.34
C HIS A 109 -7.00 1.02 3.21
N ARG A 110 -5.98 1.74 2.72
CA ARG A 110 -5.43 2.93 3.41
C ARG A 110 -6.44 4.05 3.56
N ILE A 111 -7.32 4.27 2.58
CA ILE A 111 -8.43 5.23 2.72
C ILE A 111 -9.30 4.86 3.92
N PHE A 112 -9.70 3.59 4.05
CA PHE A 112 -10.51 3.15 5.19
C PHE A 112 -9.79 3.25 6.54
N LEU A 113 -8.49 2.96 6.58
CA LEU A 113 -7.65 3.19 7.76
C LEU A 113 -7.77 4.65 8.22
N TRP A 114 -7.49 5.58 7.32
CA TRP A 114 -7.43 7.00 7.68
C TRP A 114 -8.81 7.55 8.03
N GLN A 115 -9.87 7.14 7.33
CA GLN A 115 -11.25 7.45 7.73
C GLN A 115 -11.58 6.96 9.15
N THR A 116 -11.16 5.74 9.48
CA THR A 116 -11.36 5.18 10.82
C THR A 116 -10.59 5.97 11.87
N LEU A 117 -9.37 6.41 11.58
CA LEU A 117 -8.58 7.24 12.49
C LEU A 117 -9.07 8.69 12.57
N ALA A 118 -9.79 9.19 11.57
CA ALA A 118 -10.33 10.55 11.56
C ALA A 118 -11.39 10.79 12.65
N VAL A 119 -11.99 9.72 13.18
CA VAL A 119 -12.96 9.81 14.30
C VAL A 119 -12.29 10.23 15.62
N LEU A 120 -10.97 10.06 15.74
CA LEU A 120 -10.23 10.41 16.95
C LEU A 120 -9.77 11.87 16.88
N PRO A 121 -10.10 12.73 17.87
CA PRO A 121 -9.76 14.15 17.83
C PRO A 121 -8.26 14.42 17.62
N ASN A 122 -7.39 13.65 18.28
CA ASN A 122 -5.94 13.83 18.23
C ASN A 122 -5.30 13.42 16.89
N THR A 123 -6.00 12.66 16.05
CA THR A 123 -5.49 12.23 14.74
C THR A 123 -6.28 12.78 13.56
N ARG A 124 -7.46 13.38 13.78
CA ARG A 124 -8.38 13.88 12.76
C ARG A 124 -7.70 14.59 11.59
N VAL A 125 -7.04 15.73 11.86
CA VAL A 125 -6.44 16.58 10.81
C VAL A 125 -5.40 15.81 10.00
N ARG A 126 -4.56 15.01 10.67
CA ARG A 126 -3.55 14.18 10.00
C ARG A 126 -4.22 13.10 9.16
N ALA A 127 -5.24 12.45 9.70
CA ALA A 127 -5.95 11.36 9.05
C ALA A 127 -6.69 11.84 7.79
N GLU A 128 -7.40 12.97 7.87
CA GLU A 128 -8.06 13.59 6.71
C GLU A 128 -7.05 13.94 5.60
N ARG A 129 -5.87 14.45 5.96
CA ARG A 129 -4.78 14.72 5.00
C ARG A 129 -4.29 13.44 4.32
N MET A 130 -4.05 12.38 5.09
CA MET A 130 -3.56 11.10 4.54
C MET A 130 -4.64 10.41 3.69
N GLU A 131 -5.92 10.49 4.09
CA GLU A 131 -7.04 10.00 3.29
C GLU A 131 -7.09 10.70 1.93
N ALA A 132 -7.04 12.04 1.92
CA ALA A 132 -7.08 12.82 0.68
C ALA A 132 -5.92 12.46 -0.27
N ARG A 133 -4.70 12.30 0.28
CA ARG A 133 -3.54 11.83 -0.48
C ARG A 133 -3.76 10.43 -1.06
N ALA A 134 -4.23 9.47 -0.25
CA ALA A 134 -4.49 8.11 -0.71
C ALA A 134 -5.56 8.07 -1.82
N ARG A 135 -6.57 8.94 -1.77
CA ARG A 135 -7.56 9.10 -2.86
C ARG A 135 -6.93 9.58 -4.16
N GLN A 136 -6.06 10.58 -4.10
CA GLN A 136 -5.35 11.09 -5.28
C GLN A 136 -4.48 10.00 -5.91
N GLN A 137 -3.76 9.25 -5.09
CA GLN A 137 -2.95 8.13 -5.57
C GLN A 137 -3.79 7.03 -6.20
N LEU A 138 -4.97 6.73 -5.65
CA LEU A 138 -5.86 5.70 -6.20
C LEU A 138 -6.33 6.05 -7.61
N VAL A 139 -6.62 7.32 -7.88
CA VAL A 139 -6.98 7.78 -9.24
C VAL A 139 -5.86 7.49 -10.23
N VAL A 140 -4.63 7.91 -9.90
CA VAL A 140 -3.46 7.71 -10.78
C VAL A 140 -3.11 6.22 -10.94
N LEU A 141 -3.23 5.43 -9.86
CA LEU A 141 -3.07 3.99 -9.92
C LEU A 141 -4.11 3.33 -10.84
N ASP A 142 -5.36 3.79 -10.81
CA ASP A 142 -6.43 3.23 -11.64
C ASP A 142 -6.22 3.54 -13.13
N GLU A 143 -5.72 4.74 -13.46
CA GLU A 143 -5.32 5.10 -14.82
C GLU A 143 -4.22 4.16 -15.35
N HIS A 144 -3.15 3.96 -14.57
CA HIS A 144 -2.08 3.03 -14.93
C HIS A 144 -2.56 1.58 -15.01
N ARG A 145 -3.47 1.17 -14.11
CA ARG A 145 -4.08 -0.16 -14.13
C ARG A 145 -4.88 -0.39 -15.39
N ALA A 146 -5.72 0.57 -15.80
CA ALA A 146 -6.51 0.49 -17.01
C ALA A 146 -5.62 0.42 -18.25
N ALA A 147 -4.57 1.25 -18.32
CA ALA A 147 -3.59 1.22 -19.41
C ALA A 147 -2.86 -0.13 -19.49
N ALA A 148 -2.44 -0.70 -18.36
CA ALA A 148 -1.79 -2.00 -18.32
C ALA A 148 -2.71 -3.15 -18.76
N ALA A 149 -4.01 -3.08 -18.44
CA ALA A 149 -4.98 -4.09 -18.85
C ALA A 149 -5.24 -4.07 -20.36
N ALA A 150 -5.21 -2.90 -21.00
CA ALA A 150 -5.35 -2.78 -22.45
C ALA A 150 -4.25 -3.53 -23.22
N LEU A 151 -3.02 -3.54 -22.69
CA LEU A 151 -1.88 -4.26 -23.28
C LEU A 151 -2.08 -5.78 -23.34
N LEU A 152 -2.96 -6.35 -22.50
CA LEU A 152 -3.27 -7.79 -22.55
C LEU A 152 -4.11 -8.18 -23.78
N THR A 153 -4.70 -7.21 -24.48
CA THR A 153 -5.59 -7.45 -25.62
C THR A 153 -4.94 -7.15 -26.98
N GLU A 154 -3.74 -6.59 -27.01
CA GLU A 154 -3.02 -6.34 -28.27
C GLU A 154 -2.32 -7.62 -28.75
N PRO A 155 -2.39 -7.96 -30.05
CA PRO A 155 -1.60 -9.05 -30.61
C PRO A 155 -0.11 -8.72 -30.51
N ALA A 156 0.69 -9.71 -30.08
CA ALA A 156 2.14 -9.61 -29.90
C ALA A 156 2.88 -9.32 -31.21
#